data_AF-A0A3N5M8H5-F1
#
_entry.id   AF-A0A3N5M8H5-F1
#
_cell.length_a   1.000
_cell.length_b   1.000
_cell.length_c   1.000
_cell.angle_alpha   90.00
_cell.angle_beta   90.00
_cell.angle_gamma   90.00
#
_symmetry.space_group_name_H-M   'P 1'
#
loop_
_entity.id
_entity.type
_entity.pdbx_description
1 polymer ?
#
loop_
_entity_poly.entity_id
_entity_poly.type
_entity_poly.pdbx_seq_one_letter_code
_entity_poly.pdbx_strand_id
1 'polypeptide(L)'
;MTLRMKTLLTISAALAGLIAILFIVSQGIISHQITEAEEEGIRQDVTRVTGVLSSFLDGMVATNSDWSSWDDTYQFIEDKDQAYITANINSNTFNTLDLNLMVFVHESGEIVESRAFDLENEIEVPLPEDLLQHLNSDSPLVHHPSPGSTVKGILLLHQGPMLVVSRPILDSMGEGPVRGSFIIGRQLDENVLLQIETITRSGLEISRLDSTGMPADFIDA
;
A
#
# COMPACT_ATOMS: atom_id res chain seq x y z
N MET A 1 -32.84 -18.32 -67.05
CA MET A 1 -31.60 -17.63 -66.66
C MET A 1 -30.56 -17.77 -67.75
N THR A 2 -29.98 -16.67 -68.23
CA THR A 2 -28.85 -16.70 -69.16
C THR A 2 -27.61 -17.27 -68.46
N LEU A 3 -26.73 -17.96 -69.21
CA LEU A 3 -25.52 -18.58 -68.65
C LEU A 3 -24.69 -17.60 -67.80
N ARG A 4 -24.65 -16.34 -68.24
CA ARG A 4 -23.98 -15.21 -67.57
C ARG A 4 -24.51 -14.92 -66.14
N MET A 5 -25.81 -15.05 -65.92
CA MET A 5 -26.42 -14.82 -64.60
C MET A 5 -26.05 -15.91 -63.60
N LYS A 6 -26.02 -17.18 -64.05
CA LYS A 6 -25.60 -18.31 -63.21
C LYS A 6 -24.14 -18.19 -62.78
N THR A 7 -23.25 -17.85 -63.72
CA THR A 7 -21.82 -17.67 -63.42
C THR A 7 -21.56 -16.50 -62.46
N LEU A 8 -22.30 -15.40 -62.61
CA LEU A 8 -22.14 -14.23 -61.75
C LEU A 8 -22.60 -14.54 -60.31
N LEU A 9 -23.75 -15.22 -60.16
CA LEU A 9 -24.23 -15.68 -58.84
C LEU A 9 -23.25 -16.65 -58.16
N THR A 10 -22.68 -17.61 -58.89
CA THR A 10 -21.71 -18.55 -58.30
C THR A 10 -20.43 -17.87 -57.85
N ILE A 11 -19.92 -16.90 -58.62
CA ILE A 11 -18.71 -16.15 -58.24
C ILE A 11 -18.99 -15.27 -57.03
N SER A 12 -20.13 -14.55 -57.02
CA SER A 12 -20.52 -13.73 -55.87
C SER A 12 -20.71 -14.56 -54.60
N ALA A 13 -21.33 -15.75 -54.70
CA ALA A 13 -21.50 -16.65 -53.56
C ALA A 13 -20.15 -17.19 -53.04
N ALA A 14 -19.25 -17.59 -53.94
CA ALA A 14 -17.90 -18.03 -53.56
C ALA A 14 -17.09 -16.90 -52.90
N LEU A 15 -17.18 -15.69 -53.44
CA LEU A 15 -16.51 -14.51 -52.87
C LEU A 15 -17.06 -14.15 -51.50
N ALA A 16 -18.39 -14.16 -51.33
CA ALA A 16 -19.03 -13.91 -50.05
C ALA A 16 -18.65 -14.97 -49.00
N GLY A 17 -18.61 -16.25 -49.39
CA GLY A 17 -18.15 -17.33 -48.52
C GLY A 17 -16.70 -17.17 -48.09
N LEU A 18 -15.82 -16.79 -49.00
CA LEU A 18 -14.42 -16.49 -48.69
C LEU A 18 -14.29 -15.32 -47.71
N ILE A 19 -15.02 -14.23 -47.93
CA ILE A 19 -15.03 -13.06 -47.04
C ILE A 19 -15.53 -13.45 -45.64
N ALA A 20 -16.60 -14.25 -45.55
CA ALA A 20 -17.13 -14.69 -44.26
C ALA A 20 -16.13 -15.56 -43.48
N ILE A 21 -15.44 -16.48 -44.16
CA ILE A 21 -14.40 -17.32 -43.53
C ILE A 21 -13.25 -16.45 -43.04
N LEU A 22 -12.75 -15.53 -43.88
CA LEU A 22 -11.68 -14.62 -43.50
C LEU A 22 -12.08 -13.74 -42.31
N PHE A 23 -13.31 -13.25 -42.28
CA PHE A 23 -13.84 -12.45 -41.17
C PHE A 23 -13.90 -13.26 -39.87
N ILE A 24 -14.42 -14.49 -39.89
CA ILE A 24 -14.50 -15.37 -38.71
C ILE A 24 -13.11 -15.68 -38.16
N VAL A 25 -12.17 -16.06 -39.04
CA VAL A 25 -10.78 -16.35 -38.64
C VAL A 25 -10.11 -15.11 -38.09
N SER A 26 -10.27 -13.96 -38.76
CA SER A 26 -9.72 -12.68 -38.30
C SER A 26 -10.25 -12.30 -36.93
N GLN A 27 -11.56 -12.43 -36.71
CA GLN A 27 -12.18 -12.07 -35.44
C GLN A 27 -11.67 -12.97 -34.31
N GLY A 28 -11.57 -14.29 -34.54
CA GLY A 28 -11.07 -15.23 -33.53
C GLY A 28 -9.61 -14.96 -33.13
N ILE A 29 -8.74 -14.68 -34.11
CA ILE A 29 -7.32 -14.39 -33.84
C ILE A 29 -7.15 -13.05 -33.15
N ILE A 30 -7.81 -12.00 -33.65
CA ILE A 30 -7.66 -10.64 -33.11
C ILE A 30 -8.20 -10.55 -31.69
N SER A 31 -9.38 -11.11 -31.42
CA SER A 31 -9.97 -11.06 -30.08
C SER A 31 -9.09 -11.76 -29.04
N HIS A 32 -8.53 -12.94 -29.38
CA HIS A 32 -7.67 -13.67 -28.45
C HIS A 32 -6.37 -12.92 -28.16
N GLN A 33 -5.71 -12.38 -29.19
CA GLN A 33 -4.46 -11.63 -29.03
C GLN A 33 -4.67 -10.32 -28.24
N ILE A 34 -5.82 -9.67 -28.42
CA ILE A 34 -6.16 -8.46 -27.64
C ILE A 34 -6.31 -8.82 -26.16
N THR A 35 -7.07 -9.86 -25.82
CA THR A 35 -7.27 -10.25 -24.42
C THR A 35 -5.95 -10.63 -23.74
N GLU A 36 -5.09 -11.39 -24.40
CA GLU A 36 -3.76 -11.73 -23.84
C GLU A 36 -2.90 -10.48 -23.61
N ALA A 37 -2.89 -9.55 -24.56
CA ALA A 37 -2.13 -8.30 -24.43
C ALA A 37 -2.71 -7.38 -23.34
N GLU A 38 -4.04 -7.34 -23.19
CA GLU A 38 -4.73 -6.59 -22.13
C GLU A 38 -4.43 -7.18 -20.74
N GLU A 39 -4.51 -8.51 -20.58
CA GLU A 39 -4.18 -9.17 -19.31
C GLU A 39 -2.72 -8.92 -18.89
N GLU A 40 -1.79 -9.02 -19.83
CA GLU A 40 -0.37 -8.75 -19.55
C GLU A 40 -0.16 -7.27 -19.20
N GLY A 41 -0.84 -6.35 -19.90
CA GLY A 41 -0.82 -4.92 -19.58
C GLY A 41 -1.31 -4.63 -18.16
N ILE A 42 -2.45 -5.22 -17.77
CA ILE A 42 -3.01 -5.06 -16.42
C ILE A 42 -2.06 -5.63 -15.36
N ARG A 43 -1.47 -6.82 -15.59
CA ARG A 43 -0.50 -7.41 -14.65
C ARG A 43 0.73 -6.52 -14.46
N GLN A 44 1.22 -5.91 -15.54
CA GLN A 44 2.35 -4.98 -15.47
C GLN A 44 1.98 -3.70 -14.70
N ASP A 45 0.78 -3.17 -14.89
CA ASP A 45 0.29 -2.01 -14.15
C ASP A 45 0.14 -2.31 -12.66
N VAL A 46 -0.45 -3.45 -12.28
CA VAL A 46 -0.54 -3.90 -10.88
C VAL A 46 0.85 -4.07 -10.27
N THR A 47 1.78 -4.67 -11.00
CA THR A 47 3.18 -4.83 -10.56
C THR A 47 3.85 -3.47 -10.35
N ARG A 48 3.56 -2.49 -11.21
CA ARG A 48 4.09 -1.12 -11.07
C ARG A 48 3.54 -0.43 -9.82
N VAL A 49 2.22 -0.47 -9.63
CA VAL A 49 1.55 0.14 -8.46
C VAL A 49 2.07 -0.48 -7.16
N THR A 50 2.10 -1.81 -7.08
CA THR A 50 2.59 -2.53 -5.89
C THR A 50 4.08 -2.29 -5.63
N GLY A 51 4.90 -2.18 -6.68
CA GLY A 51 6.32 -1.83 -6.57
C GLY A 51 6.54 -0.41 -6.01
N VAL A 52 5.74 0.56 -6.45
CA VAL A 52 5.77 1.93 -5.90
C VAL A 52 5.35 1.92 -4.43
N LEU A 53 4.25 1.22 -4.09
CA LEU A 53 3.80 1.10 -2.71
C LEU A 53 4.84 0.45 -1.79
N SER A 54 5.54 -0.58 -2.28
CA SER A 54 6.67 -1.18 -1.55
C SER A 54 7.78 -0.16 -1.31
N SER A 55 8.07 0.69 -2.29
CA SER A 55 9.09 1.74 -2.17
C SER A 55 8.73 2.78 -1.11
N PHE A 56 7.44 3.14 -0.97
CA PHE A 56 6.96 3.98 0.12
C PHE A 56 7.20 3.34 1.48
N LEU A 57 6.81 2.07 1.64
CA LEU A 57 7.06 1.32 2.87
C LEU A 57 8.56 1.19 3.18
N ASP A 58 9.41 1.01 2.16
CA ASP A 58 10.87 0.97 2.34
C ASP A 58 11.43 2.32 2.81
N GLY A 59 10.90 3.43 2.32
CA GLY A 59 11.21 4.76 2.82
C GLY A 59 10.83 4.93 4.29
N MET A 60 9.62 4.50 4.67
CA MET A 60 9.17 4.48 6.06
C MET A 60 10.05 3.57 6.94
N VAL A 61 10.53 2.43 6.42
CA VAL A 61 11.48 1.56 7.14
C VAL A 61 12.79 2.29 7.44
N ALA A 62 13.31 3.08 6.50
CA ALA A 62 14.51 3.87 6.74
C ALA A 62 14.27 4.90 7.86
N THR A 63 13.19 5.68 7.77
CA THR A 63 12.80 6.65 8.82
C THR A 63 12.61 5.98 10.18
N ASN A 64 11.92 4.84 10.24
CA ASN A 64 11.71 4.11 11.47
C ASN A 64 13.05 3.59 12.04
N SER A 65 13.94 3.09 11.18
CA SER A 65 15.26 2.59 11.59
C SER A 65 16.10 3.68 12.26
N ASP A 66 16.11 4.89 11.69
CA ASP A 66 16.88 6.02 12.22
C ASP A 66 16.41 6.42 13.63
N TRP A 67 15.10 6.35 13.89
CA TRP A 67 14.53 6.70 15.20
C TRP A 67 14.61 5.56 16.22
N SER A 68 14.42 4.31 15.78
CA SER A 68 14.43 3.12 16.64
C SER A 68 15.84 2.73 17.07
N SER A 69 16.87 3.14 16.34
CA SER A 69 18.29 2.91 16.67
C SER A 69 18.96 4.20 17.16
N TRP A 70 18.24 5.06 17.88
CA TRP A 70 18.79 6.28 18.44
C TRP A 70 18.92 6.15 19.95
N ASP A 71 20.11 6.44 20.50
CA ASP A 71 20.38 6.33 21.95
C ASP A 71 19.37 7.10 22.81
N ASP A 72 18.92 8.27 22.34
CA ASP A 72 17.92 9.07 23.05
C ASP A 72 16.56 8.36 23.09
N THR A 73 16.14 7.72 21.99
CA THR A 73 14.92 6.89 21.95
C THR A 73 15.08 5.67 22.86
N TYR A 74 16.26 5.05 22.86
CA TYR A 74 16.57 3.88 23.67
C TYR A 74 16.55 4.18 25.18
N GLN A 75 16.93 5.39 25.58
CA GLN A 75 16.80 5.89 26.95
C GLN A 75 15.36 6.30 27.28
N PHE A 76 14.70 7.01 26.36
CA PHE A 76 13.33 7.51 26.50
C PHE A 76 12.32 6.42 26.88
N ILE A 77 12.44 5.23 26.30
CA ILE A 77 11.55 4.11 26.58
C ILE A 77 11.55 3.69 28.06
N GLU A 78 12.67 3.91 28.77
CA GLU A 78 12.83 3.57 30.18
C GLU A 78 12.47 4.76 31.10
N ASP A 79 12.99 5.95 30.79
CA ASP A 79 12.89 7.12 31.68
C ASP A 79 11.62 7.96 31.48
N LYS A 80 10.94 7.79 30.34
CA LYS A 80 9.74 8.54 29.93
C LYS A 80 9.97 10.05 29.98
N ASP A 81 11.16 10.52 29.59
CA ASP A 81 11.55 11.93 29.67
C ASP A 81 10.61 12.83 28.85
N GLN A 82 9.97 13.78 29.53
CA GLN A 82 9.09 14.77 28.92
C GLN A 82 9.84 15.77 28.04
N ALA A 83 11.13 16.01 28.29
CA ALA A 83 11.94 16.86 27.44
C ALA A 83 12.13 16.22 26.06
N TYR A 84 12.34 14.89 25.99
CA TYR A 84 12.37 14.15 24.73
C TYR A 84 11.08 14.31 23.94
N ILE A 85 9.91 14.14 24.59
CA ILE A 85 8.60 14.29 23.92
C ILE A 85 8.45 15.70 23.34
N THR A 86 8.75 16.72 24.13
CA THR A 86 8.61 18.12 23.70
C THR A 86 9.57 18.48 22.56
N ALA A 87 10.80 17.96 22.61
CA ALA A 87 11.83 18.26 21.61
C ALA A 87 11.62 17.50 20.29
N ASN A 88 11.21 16.22 20.36
CA ASN A 88 11.22 15.31 19.22
C ASN A 88 9.82 14.96 18.70
N ILE A 89 8.80 14.87 19.55
CA ILE A 89 7.45 14.41 19.19
C ILE A 89 6.49 15.60 19.12
N ASN A 90 6.75 16.53 18.19
CA ASN A 90 5.95 17.73 17.96
C ASN A 90 5.41 17.79 16.52
N SER A 91 4.46 18.69 16.27
CA SER A 91 3.79 18.84 14.96
C SER A 91 4.76 19.02 13.78
N ASN A 92 5.89 19.70 13.99
CA ASN A 92 6.88 19.89 12.94
C ASN A 92 7.54 18.56 12.54
N THR A 93 7.76 17.64 13.49
CA THR A 93 8.26 16.30 13.20
C THR A 93 7.31 15.52 12.30
N PHE A 94 6.00 15.52 12.61
CA PHE A 94 5.00 14.83 11.80
C PHE A 94 4.95 15.37 10.37
N ASN A 95 4.96 16.69 10.21
CA ASN A 95 5.01 17.34 8.89
C ASN A 95 6.30 17.04 8.13
N THR A 96 7.46 17.05 8.81
CA THR A 96 8.77 16.82 8.18
C THR A 96 8.95 15.37 7.74
N LEU A 97 8.51 14.43 8.58
CA LEU A 97 8.60 12.99 8.30
C LEU A 97 7.45 12.47 7.45
N ASP A 98 6.45 13.31 7.18
CA ASP A 98 5.26 12.95 6.42
C ASP A 98 4.55 11.74 7.08
N LEU A 99 4.30 11.82 8.40
CA LEU A 99 3.68 10.76 9.20
C LEU A 99 2.38 11.22 9.87
N ASN A 100 1.45 10.30 10.05
CA ASN A 100 0.21 10.51 10.79
C ASN A 100 0.22 9.87 12.18
N LEU A 101 1.19 8.99 12.46
CA LEU A 101 1.20 8.20 13.68
C LEU A 101 2.64 7.90 14.10
N MET A 102 2.90 8.08 15.40
CA MET A 102 4.09 7.58 16.09
C MET A 102 3.64 6.93 17.40
N VAL A 103 4.05 5.69 17.63
CA VAL A 103 3.76 4.93 18.85
C VAL A 103 5.03 4.26 19.35
N PHE A 104 5.29 4.45 20.64
CA PHE A 104 6.42 3.89 21.36
C PHE A 104 5.88 2.87 22.37
N VAL A 105 6.27 1.62 22.22
CA VAL A 105 5.82 0.52 23.06
C VAL A 105 7.01 -0.08 23.78
N HIS A 106 6.92 -0.26 25.09
CA HIS A 106 7.95 -0.91 25.91
C HIS A 106 7.96 -2.43 25.68
N GLU A 107 9.06 -3.13 26.01
CA GLU A 107 9.17 -4.60 25.90
C GLU A 107 8.08 -5.38 26.68
N SER A 108 7.46 -4.73 27.67
CA SER A 108 6.34 -5.26 28.45
C SER A 108 5.00 -5.23 27.70
N GLY A 109 4.94 -4.55 26.55
CA GLY A 109 3.70 -4.25 25.82
C GLY A 109 2.97 -2.99 26.30
N GLU A 110 3.52 -2.24 27.26
CA GLU A 110 2.96 -0.95 27.67
C GLU A 110 3.24 0.12 26.60
N ILE A 111 2.22 0.87 26.20
CA ILE A 111 2.39 2.05 25.36
C ILE A 111 3.02 3.15 26.22
N VAL A 112 4.27 3.50 25.93
CA VAL A 112 5.03 4.56 26.63
C VAL A 112 4.54 5.93 26.18
N GLU A 113 4.40 6.11 24.87
CA GLU A 113 3.93 7.36 24.29
C GLU A 113 3.28 7.10 22.93
N SER A 114 2.26 7.89 22.59
CA SER A 114 1.55 7.75 21.33
C SER A 114 0.95 9.07 20.88
N ARG A 115 1.14 9.41 19.60
CA ARG A 115 0.61 10.62 18.99
C ARG A 115 0.09 10.30 17.59
N ALA A 116 -1.08 10.85 17.28
CA ALA A 116 -1.66 10.82 15.96
C ALA A 116 -1.84 12.26 15.44
N PHE A 117 -1.62 12.47 14.16
CA PHE A 117 -1.56 13.79 13.56
C PHE A 117 -2.29 13.80 12.21
N ASP A 118 -3.16 14.79 12.05
CA ASP A 118 -3.80 15.10 10.78
C ASP A 118 -2.91 16.09 10.03
N LEU A 119 -2.30 15.60 8.94
CA LEU A 119 -1.38 16.38 8.11
C LEU A 119 -2.08 17.40 7.21
N GLU A 120 -3.38 17.21 6.92
CA GLU A 120 -4.14 18.15 6.09
C GLU A 120 -4.53 19.39 6.91
N ASN A 121 -5.01 19.15 8.14
CA ASN A 121 -5.42 20.22 9.05
C ASN A 121 -4.29 20.72 9.95
N GLU A 122 -3.13 20.06 9.94
CA GLU A 122 -1.97 20.32 10.78
C GLU A 122 -2.28 20.32 12.29
N ILE A 123 -3.12 19.38 12.73
CA ILE A 123 -3.54 19.25 14.13
C ILE A 123 -3.29 17.86 14.69
N GLU A 124 -3.02 17.80 15.99
CA GLU A 124 -3.03 16.54 16.72
C GLU A 124 -4.47 16.02 16.83
N VAL A 125 -4.64 14.73 16.58
CA VAL A 125 -5.93 14.04 16.64
C VAL A 125 -5.84 12.85 17.60
N PRO A 126 -6.99 12.38 18.14
CA PRO A 126 -6.99 11.17 18.94
C PRO A 126 -6.46 9.96 18.15
N LEU A 127 -5.83 9.02 18.85
CA LEU A 127 -5.45 7.75 18.24
C LEU A 127 -6.70 7.01 17.72
N PRO A 128 -6.62 6.36 16.55
CA PRO A 128 -7.70 5.50 16.07
C PRO A 128 -7.96 4.37 17.07
N GLU A 129 -9.20 4.21 17.54
CA GLU A 129 -9.52 3.21 18.60
C GLU A 129 -9.28 1.77 18.14
N ASP A 130 -9.47 1.50 16.86
CA ASP A 130 -9.23 0.21 16.22
C ASP A 130 -7.74 -0.12 16.08
N LEU A 131 -6.87 0.88 15.97
CA LEU A 131 -5.42 0.68 16.03
C LEU A 131 -5.01 0.01 17.35
N LEU A 132 -5.62 0.37 18.48
CA LEU A 132 -5.29 -0.21 19.79
C LEU A 132 -5.47 -1.73 19.82
N GLN A 133 -6.41 -2.27 19.03
CA GLN A 133 -6.63 -3.72 18.93
C GLN A 133 -5.44 -4.43 18.27
N HIS A 134 -4.67 -3.71 17.45
CA HIS A 134 -3.46 -4.18 16.78
C HIS A 134 -2.18 -3.89 17.58
N LEU A 135 -2.26 -3.30 18.78
CA LEU A 135 -1.11 -2.97 19.63
C LEU A 135 -1.01 -3.85 20.89
N ASN A 136 -1.60 -5.04 20.85
CA ASN A 136 -1.47 -6.02 21.94
C ASN A 136 -0.11 -6.74 21.90
N SER A 137 0.28 -7.39 23.01
CA SER A 137 1.57 -8.08 23.15
C SER A 137 1.80 -9.23 22.16
N ASP A 138 0.74 -9.81 21.59
CA ASP A 138 0.84 -10.88 20.59
C ASP A 138 0.91 -10.33 19.15
N SER A 139 0.75 -9.01 18.98
CA SER A 139 0.78 -8.37 17.68
C SER A 139 2.17 -8.39 17.07
N PRO A 140 2.31 -8.66 15.75
CA PRO A 140 3.60 -8.51 15.07
C PRO A 140 4.11 -7.06 15.08
N LEU A 141 3.25 -6.06 15.33
CA LEU A 141 3.69 -4.67 15.47
C LEU A 141 4.40 -4.42 16.80
N VAL A 142 4.15 -5.24 17.82
CA VAL A 142 4.71 -5.07 19.17
C VAL A 142 5.79 -6.10 19.44
N HIS A 143 5.62 -7.34 19.00
CA HIS A 143 6.57 -8.42 19.28
C HIS A 143 7.59 -8.59 18.16
N HIS A 144 8.86 -8.31 18.45
CA HIS A 144 9.99 -8.52 17.54
C HIS A 144 10.89 -9.67 18.02
N PRO A 145 11.00 -10.78 17.26
CA PRO A 145 11.78 -11.95 17.67
C PRO A 145 13.30 -11.75 17.54
N SER A 146 13.76 -10.68 16.87
CA SER A 146 15.18 -10.40 16.67
C SER A 146 15.45 -8.91 16.47
N PRO A 147 16.68 -8.43 16.72
CA PRO A 147 17.07 -7.03 16.48
C PRO A 147 16.89 -6.56 15.03
N GLY A 148 17.02 -7.48 14.06
CA GLY A 148 16.78 -7.18 12.64
C GLY A 148 15.32 -7.29 12.21
N SER A 149 14.39 -7.57 13.12
CA SER A 149 12.97 -7.74 12.79
C SER A 149 12.40 -6.44 12.20
N THR A 150 11.57 -6.59 11.19
CA THR A 150 10.87 -5.47 10.55
C THR A 150 9.50 -5.95 10.17
N VAL A 151 8.48 -5.23 10.60
CA VAL A 151 7.09 -5.47 10.19
C VAL A 151 6.66 -4.25 9.42
N LYS A 152 6.21 -4.45 8.18
CA LYS A 152 5.72 -3.38 7.31
C LYS A 152 4.52 -3.87 6.53
N GLY A 153 3.55 -3.01 6.27
CA GLY A 153 2.37 -3.39 5.51
C GLY A 153 1.27 -2.34 5.55
N ILE A 154 0.06 -2.78 5.24
CA ILE A 154 -1.14 -1.96 5.22
C ILE A 154 -2.07 -2.46 6.32
N LEU A 155 -2.49 -1.55 7.19
CA LEU A 155 -3.49 -1.79 8.23
C LEU A 155 -4.81 -1.16 7.81
N LEU A 156 -5.90 -1.93 7.84
CA LEU A 156 -7.23 -1.42 7.52
C LEU A 156 -7.89 -0.89 8.79
N LEU A 157 -8.02 0.43 8.87
CA LEU A 157 -8.72 1.11 9.96
C LEU A 157 -10.09 1.62 9.46
N HIS A 158 -10.98 2.00 10.37
CA HIS A 158 -12.30 2.58 10.07
C HIS A 158 -12.17 3.89 9.29
N GLN A 159 -11.15 4.69 9.61
CA GLN A 159 -10.82 5.93 8.91
C GLN A 159 -10.16 5.70 7.54
N GLY A 160 -9.76 4.46 7.22
CA GLY A 160 -9.15 4.11 5.94
C GLY A 160 -7.88 3.27 6.07
N PRO A 161 -7.31 2.83 4.94
CA PRO A 161 -6.04 2.11 4.92
C PRO A 161 -4.89 2.98 5.39
N MET A 162 -4.04 2.44 6.27
CA MET A 162 -2.84 3.09 6.79
C MET A 162 -1.62 2.22 6.48
N LEU A 163 -0.59 2.81 5.90
CA LEU A 163 0.73 2.20 5.80
C LEU A 163 1.37 2.21 7.19
N VAL A 164 1.87 1.06 7.64
CA VAL A 164 2.46 0.90 8.96
C VAL A 164 3.82 0.24 8.87
N VAL A 165 4.74 0.69 9.72
CA VAL A 165 6.06 0.08 9.92
C VAL A 165 6.36 0.00 11.40
N SER A 166 6.88 -1.15 11.84
CA SER A 166 7.37 -1.39 13.19
C SER A 166 8.75 -2.03 13.19
N ARG A 167 9.62 -1.55 14.07
CA ARG A 167 10.96 -2.10 14.34
C ARG A 167 11.26 -2.11 15.83
N PRO A 168 12.13 -3.04 16.30
CA PRO A 168 12.59 -3.03 17.67
C PRO A 168 13.43 -1.79 17.98
N ILE A 169 13.31 -1.27 19.20
CA ILE A 169 14.12 -0.17 19.71
C ILE A 169 15.43 -0.74 20.28
N LEU A 170 16.55 -0.25 19.74
CA LEU A 170 17.92 -0.69 20.01
C LEU A 170 18.82 0.53 20.24
N ASP A 171 20.06 0.31 20.69
CA ASP A 171 21.03 1.39 20.79
C ASP A 171 21.53 1.86 19.40
N SER A 172 22.35 2.91 19.38
CA SER A 172 22.92 3.49 18.15
C SER A 172 23.85 2.58 17.36
N MET A 173 24.29 1.47 17.95
CA MET A 173 25.06 0.44 17.26
C MET A 173 24.15 -0.65 16.66
N GLY A 174 22.84 -0.58 16.90
CA GLY A 174 21.89 -1.65 16.57
C GLY A 174 22.11 -2.90 17.43
N GLU A 175 22.73 -2.73 18.59
CA GLU A 175 23.06 -3.78 19.54
C GLU A 175 22.19 -3.65 20.81
N GLY A 176 22.41 -4.55 21.75
CA GLY A 176 21.70 -4.57 23.04
C GLY A 176 20.37 -5.32 23.03
N PRO A 177 19.75 -5.46 24.21
CA PRO A 177 18.41 -6.03 24.31
C PRO A 177 17.40 -5.13 23.62
N VAL A 178 16.42 -5.75 22.96
CA VAL A 178 15.25 -5.03 22.44
C VAL A 178 14.49 -4.46 23.63
N ARG A 179 14.40 -3.12 23.73
CA ARG A 179 13.67 -2.44 24.82
C ARG A 179 12.20 -2.18 24.53
N GLY A 180 11.78 -2.47 23.31
CA GLY A 180 10.44 -2.13 22.86
C GLY A 180 10.34 -2.08 21.35
N SER A 181 9.29 -1.42 20.88
CA SER A 181 8.92 -1.35 19.48
C SER A 181 8.52 0.08 19.14
N PHE A 182 9.09 0.59 18.05
CA PHE A 182 8.73 1.89 17.51
C PHE A 182 7.88 1.68 16.25
N ILE A 183 6.66 2.20 16.29
CA ILE A 183 5.66 2.02 15.25
C ILE A 183 5.36 3.38 14.65
N ILE A 184 5.42 3.47 13.32
CA ILE A 184 5.00 4.66 12.58
C ILE A 184 3.92 4.32 11.59
N GLY A 185 3.08 5.31 11.28
CA GLY A 185 2.00 5.17 10.32
C GLY A 185 1.82 6.38 9.42
N ARG A 186 1.43 6.11 8.18
CA ARG A 186 1.04 7.09 7.16
C ARG A 186 -0.30 6.67 6.57
N GLN A 187 -1.30 7.53 6.65
CA GLN A 187 -2.58 7.31 6.00
C GLN A 187 -2.37 7.17 4.48
N LEU A 188 -2.98 6.16 3.87
CA LEU A 188 -3.04 6.02 2.42
C LEU A 188 -4.22 6.87 1.92
N ASP A 189 -3.98 8.18 1.85
CA ASP A 189 -4.94 9.22 1.48
C ASP A 189 -4.84 9.60 -0.01
N GLU A 190 -5.63 10.59 -0.44
CA GLU A 190 -5.60 11.10 -1.82
C GLU A 190 -4.22 11.64 -2.21
N ASN A 191 -3.46 12.22 -1.28
CA ASN A 191 -2.12 12.74 -1.57
C ASN A 191 -1.15 11.62 -1.91
N VAL A 192 -1.13 10.54 -1.12
CA VAL A 192 -0.31 9.36 -1.41
C VAL A 192 -0.76 8.68 -2.70
N LEU A 193 -2.08 8.59 -2.93
CA LEU A 193 -2.62 8.06 -4.19
C LEU A 193 -2.14 8.86 -5.39
N LEU A 194 -2.23 10.19 -5.37
CA LEU A 194 -1.77 11.06 -6.45
C LEU A 194 -0.27 10.90 -6.71
N GLN A 195 0.54 10.69 -5.67
CA GLN A 195 1.97 10.40 -5.84
C GLN A 195 2.18 9.08 -6.56
N ILE A 196 1.44 8.02 -6.19
CA ILE A 196 1.50 6.73 -6.87
C ILE A 196 1.06 6.87 -8.33
N GLU A 197 -0.07 7.50 -8.60
CA GLU A 197 -0.57 7.75 -9.96
C GLU A 197 0.44 8.52 -10.82
N THR A 198 1.10 9.52 -10.24
CA THR A 198 2.12 10.31 -10.95
C THR A 198 3.32 9.45 -11.34
N ILE A 199 3.75 8.54 -10.47
CA ILE A 199 4.89 7.64 -10.72
C ILE A 199 4.49 6.54 -11.73
N THR A 200 3.30 5.96 -11.58
CA THR A 200 2.85 4.82 -12.39
C THR A 200 2.26 5.24 -13.73
N ARG A 201 1.82 6.49 -13.86
CA ARG A 201 1.05 7.04 -14.99
C ARG A 201 -0.25 6.27 -15.26
N SER A 202 -0.84 5.70 -14.22
CA SER A 202 -2.09 4.96 -14.25
C SER A 202 -3.08 5.63 -13.30
N GLY A 203 -4.35 5.73 -13.69
CA GLY A 203 -5.41 6.11 -12.76
C GLY A 203 -5.63 4.99 -11.75
N LEU A 204 -5.73 5.35 -10.47
CA LEU A 204 -5.79 4.40 -9.37
C LEU A 204 -7.02 4.69 -8.51
N GLU A 205 -7.81 3.65 -8.28
CA GLU A 205 -8.89 3.67 -7.31
C GLU A 205 -8.64 2.55 -6.29
N ILE A 206 -8.71 2.88 -5.00
CA ILE A 206 -8.60 1.89 -3.93
C ILE A 206 -9.97 1.69 -3.31
N SER A 207 -10.41 0.43 -3.32
CA SER A 207 -11.66 0.00 -2.71
C SER A 207 -11.39 -1.10 -1.69
N ARG A 208 -12.16 -1.10 -0.59
CA ARG A 208 -12.11 -2.21 0.37
C ARG A 208 -12.86 -3.41 -0.18
N LEU A 209 -12.30 -4.60 0.02
CA LEU A 209 -12.89 -5.87 -0.42
C LEU A 209 -14.15 -6.26 0.40
N ASP A 210 -14.46 -5.58 1.49
CA ASP A 210 -15.69 -5.77 2.26
C ASP A 210 -16.77 -4.71 1.94
N SER A 211 -16.51 -3.80 1.00
CA SER A 211 -17.45 -2.76 0.61
C SER A 211 -18.60 -3.29 -0.27
N THR A 212 -19.83 -2.84 0.00
CA THR A 212 -21.05 -3.29 -0.69
C THR A 212 -21.24 -2.72 -2.11
N GLY A 213 -20.20 -2.13 -2.69
CA GLY A 213 -20.26 -1.38 -3.96
C GLY A 213 -19.14 -1.72 -4.93
N MET A 214 -18.56 -2.92 -4.83
CA MET A 214 -17.46 -3.29 -5.72
C MET A 214 -17.86 -3.29 -7.20
N PRO A 215 -16.98 -2.81 -8.09
CA PRO A 215 -17.12 -2.99 -9.52
C PRO A 215 -17.34 -4.47 -9.89
N ALA A 216 -18.17 -4.72 -10.91
CA ALA A 216 -18.61 -6.07 -11.26
C ALA A 216 -17.45 -7.01 -11.68
N ASP A 217 -16.38 -6.43 -12.23
CA ASP A 217 -15.13 -7.09 -12.60
C ASP A 217 -14.31 -7.61 -11.40
N PHE A 218 -14.57 -7.14 -10.18
CA PHE A 218 -13.95 -7.67 -8.95
C PHE A 218 -14.72 -8.86 -8.34
N ILE A 219 -15.99 -9.07 -8.72
CA ILE A 219 -16.85 -10.13 -8.15
C ILE A 219 -16.58 -11.48 -8.83
N ASP A 220 -16.10 -11.46 -10.08
CA ASP A 220 -15.89 -12.64 -10.92
C ASP A 220 -14.42 -13.17 -10.90
N ALA A 221 -13.54 -12.59 -10.07
CA ALA A 221 -12.10 -12.93 -9.97
C ALA A 221 -11.78 -14.02 -8.94
#